data_AF-A0A7Y0X3Y6-F1
#
_entry.id   AF-A0A7Y0X3Y6-F1
#
_cell.length_a   1.000
_cell.length_b   1.000
_cell.length_c   1.000
_cell.angle_alpha   90.00
_cell.angle_beta   90.00
_cell.angle_gamma   90.00
#
_symmetry.space_group_name_H-M   'P 1'
#
loop_
_entity.id
_entity.type
_entity.pdbx_description
1 polymer ?
#
loop_
_entity_poly.entity_id
_entity_poly.type
_entity_poly.pdbx_seq_one_letter_code
_entity_poly.pdbx_strand_id
1 'polypeptide(L)'
;SKAELDELTANKELAEATFYNATNQLNYTRLFAPFAGKVSDVFKERFERVAIGEPVLNLYQNDLVYVRIELSDNVLAMVDPNSDSMSYKPKA
;
A
#
# COMPACT_ATOMS: atom_id res chain seq x y z
N SER A 1 20.71 -37.83 25.22
CA SER A 1 22.11 -37.74 24.71
C SER A 1 22.31 -36.40 23.98
N LYS A 2 23.51 -36.03 23.49
CA LYS A 2 23.67 -34.80 22.67
C LYS A 2 22.74 -34.79 21.45
N ALA A 3 22.67 -35.93 20.74
CA ALA A 3 21.79 -36.09 19.59
C ALA A 3 20.30 -35.90 19.92
N GLU A 4 19.85 -36.39 21.07
CA GLU A 4 18.46 -36.23 21.53
C GLU A 4 18.13 -34.77 21.89
N LEU A 5 19.08 -34.04 22.47
CA LEU A 5 18.92 -32.60 22.72
C LEU A 5 18.85 -31.82 21.40
N ASP A 6 19.72 -32.15 20.44
CA ASP A 6 19.74 -31.51 19.12
C ASP A 6 18.42 -31.79 18.36
N GLU A 7 17.90 -33.02 18.44
CA GLU A 7 16.60 -33.41 17.87
C GLU A 7 15.44 -32.63 18.51
N LEU A 8 15.39 -32.54 19.84
CA LEU A 8 14.37 -31.76 20.54
C LEU A 8 14.44 -30.27 20.18
N THR A 9 15.64 -29.74 20.02
CA THR A 9 15.84 -28.33 19.63
C THR A 9 15.34 -28.09 18.20
N ALA A 10 15.68 -28.96 17.25
CA ALA A 10 15.19 -28.88 15.88
C ALA A 10 13.66 -29.00 15.78
N ASN A 11 13.07 -29.93 16.54
CA ASN A 11 11.61 -30.11 16.60
C ASN A 11 10.91 -28.88 17.18
N LYS A 12 11.49 -28.26 18.21
CA LYS A 12 11.00 -27.00 18.77
C LYS A 12 11.03 -25.89 17.73
N GLU A 13 12.15 -25.70 17.03
CA GLU A 13 12.28 -24.65 16.00
C GLU A 13 11.27 -24.84 14.86
N LEU A 14 11.05 -26.09 14.43
CA LEU A 14 10.04 -26.42 13.43
C LEU A 14 8.61 -26.09 13.90
N ALA A 15 8.30 -26.45 15.15
CA ALA A 15 7.00 -26.15 15.75
C ALA A 15 6.78 -24.64 15.89
N GLU A 16 7.79 -23.89 16.30
CA GLU A 16 7.76 -22.42 16.38
C GLU A 16 7.53 -21.80 15.00
N ALA A 17 8.26 -22.22 13.97
CA ALA A 17 8.07 -21.75 12.60
C ALA A 17 6.65 -22.00 12.09
N THR A 18 6.10 -23.18 12.41
CA THR A 18 4.73 -23.56 12.05
C THR A 18 3.70 -22.68 12.77
N PHE A 19 3.92 -22.42 14.06
CA PHE A 19 3.07 -21.54 14.87
C PHE A 19 3.05 -20.10 14.32
N TYR A 20 4.22 -19.53 14.00
CA TYR A 20 4.30 -18.19 13.41
C TYR A 20 3.62 -18.12 12.05
N ASN A 21 3.76 -19.16 11.22
CA ASN A 21 3.09 -19.21 9.92
C ASN A 21 1.56 -19.23 10.08
N ALA A 22 1.02 -20.10 10.93
CA ALA A 22 -0.42 -20.17 11.21
C ALA A 22 -0.96 -18.85 11.79
N THR A 23 -0.19 -18.20 12.67
CA THR A 23 -0.53 -16.90 13.23
C THR A 23 -0.61 -15.82 12.13
N ASN A 24 0.35 -15.80 11.21
CA ASN A 24 0.35 -14.87 10.09
C ASN A 24 -0.83 -15.12 9.15
N GLN A 25 -1.13 -16.38 8.82
CA GLN A 25 -2.30 -16.74 8.01
C GLN A 25 -3.60 -16.24 8.65
N LEU A 26 -3.75 -16.40 9.96
CA LEU A 26 -4.91 -15.89 10.69
C LEU A 26 -4.98 -14.35 10.63
N ASN A 27 -3.85 -13.66 10.78
CA ASN A 27 -3.82 -12.19 10.67
C ASN A 27 -4.20 -11.71 9.27
N TYR A 28 -3.77 -12.41 8.22
CA TYR A 28 -4.10 -12.08 6.83
C TYR A 28 -5.57 -12.31 6.46
N THR A 29 -6.38 -12.92 7.33
CA THR A 29 -7.85 -13.00 7.14
C THR A 29 -8.55 -11.67 7.33
N ARG A 30 -7.87 -10.68 7.94
CA ARG A 30 -8.41 -9.34 8.18
C ARG A 30 -7.57 -8.33 7.39
N LEU A 31 -8.21 -7.69 6.42
CA LEU A 31 -7.59 -6.62 5.64
C LEU A 31 -7.87 -5.28 6.32
N PHE A 32 -6.80 -4.59 6.73
CA PHE A 32 -6.87 -3.24 7.30
C PHE A 32 -6.31 -2.22 6.31
N ALA A 33 -6.83 -0.99 6.36
CA ALA A 33 -6.29 0.11 5.59
C ALA A 33 -4.85 0.41 6.09
N PRO A 34 -3.84 0.48 5.19
CA PRO A 34 -2.46 0.76 5.59
C PRO A 34 -2.22 2.22 5.97
N PHE A 35 -3.12 3.13 5.59
CA PHE A 35 -3.07 4.56 5.90
C PHE A 35 -4.49 5.16 5.91
N ALA A 36 -4.62 6.38 6.44
CA ALA A 36 -5.87 7.13 6.39
C ALA A 36 -6.11 7.70 4.98
N GLY A 37 -7.31 7.50 4.44
CA GLY A 37 -7.63 7.94 3.10
C GLY A 37 -9.10 7.72 2.76
N LYS A 38 -9.41 7.78 1.46
CA LYS A 38 -10.75 7.58 0.92
C LYS A 38 -10.78 6.34 0.02
N VAL A 39 -11.74 5.46 0.27
CA VAL A 39 -12.04 4.33 -0.61
C VAL A 39 -12.68 4.87 -1.88
N SER A 40 -12.11 4.55 -3.06
CA SER A 40 -12.69 4.93 -4.35
C SER A 40 -13.58 3.84 -4.92
N ASP A 41 -13.06 2.61 -4.94
CA ASP A 41 -13.68 1.45 -5.59
C ASP A 41 -13.59 0.24 -4.67
N VAL A 42 -14.64 -0.59 -4.70
CA VAL A 42 -14.67 -1.88 -4.02
C VAL A 42 -14.97 -2.93 -5.09
N PHE A 43 -14.02 -3.84 -5.31
CA PHE A 43 -14.09 -4.83 -6.39
C PHE A 43 -14.72 -6.15 -5.96
N LYS A 44 -14.91 -6.36 -4.64
CA LYS A 44 -15.39 -7.61 -4.05
C LYS A 44 -16.55 -7.37 -3.12
N GLU A 45 -17.54 -8.24 -3.23
CA GLU A 45 -18.71 -8.20 -2.36
C GLU A 45 -18.58 -9.18 -1.18
N ARG A 46 -19.53 -9.06 -0.23
CA ARG A 46 -19.62 -10.00 0.88
C ARG A 46 -19.87 -11.41 0.33
N PHE A 47 -19.20 -12.38 0.94
CA PHE A 47 -19.28 -13.81 0.60
C PHE A 47 -18.65 -14.20 -0.75
N GLU A 48 -17.90 -13.30 -1.39
CA GLU A 48 -17.05 -13.67 -2.51
C GLU A 48 -15.71 -14.23 -2.05
N ARG A 49 -15.15 -15.16 -2.83
CA ARG A 49 -13.80 -15.67 -2.61
C ARG A 49 -12.78 -14.71 -3.22
N VAL A 50 -11.64 -14.55 -2.55
CA VAL A 50 -10.49 -13.77 -3.00
C VAL A 50 -9.24 -14.63 -3.08
N ALA A 51 -8.46 -14.49 -4.14
CA ALA A 51 -7.15 -15.10 -4.28
C ALA A 51 -6.04 -14.18 -3.76
N ILE A 52 -4.85 -14.74 -3.50
CA ILE A 52 -3.68 -13.95 -3.12
C ILE A 52 -3.30 -13.02 -4.28
N GLY A 53 -3.09 -11.73 -3.98
CA GLY A 53 -2.73 -10.71 -4.96
C GLY A 53 -3.90 -10.18 -5.78
N GLU A 54 -5.12 -10.69 -5.56
CA GLU A 54 -6.31 -10.18 -6.21
C GLU A 54 -6.73 -8.83 -5.57
N PRO A 55 -6.99 -7.78 -6.37
CA PRO A 55 -7.40 -6.50 -5.83
C PRO A 55 -8.81 -6.58 -5.21
N VAL A 56 -8.96 -6.09 -3.98
CA VAL A 56 -10.24 -6.07 -3.24
C VAL A 56 -10.88 -4.69 -3.25
N LEU A 57 -10.08 -3.64 -3.16
CA LEU A 57 -10.52 -2.23 -3.18
C LEU A 57 -9.37 -1.31 -3.58
N ASN A 58 -9.71 -0.07 -3.93
CA ASN A 58 -8.78 1.03 -4.11
C ASN A 58 -8.92 2.04 -2.97
N LEU A 59 -7.77 2.46 -2.41
CA LEU A 59 -7.67 3.45 -1.33
C LEU A 59 -6.70 4.55 -1.74
N TYR A 60 -7.14 5.81 -1.69
CA TYR A 60 -6.32 6.98 -2.01
C TYR A 60 -6.15 7.87 -0.79
N GLN A 61 -4.93 8.40 -0.63
CA GLN A 61 -4.66 9.46 0.34
C GLN A 61 -5.25 10.78 -0.20
N ASN A 62 -5.92 11.55 0.64
CA ASN A 62 -6.65 12.76 0.24
C ASN A 62 -6.20 14.02 0.99
N ASP A 63 -5.05 13.96 1.66
CA ASP A 63 -4.44 15.08 2.38
C ASP A 63 -3.55 15.95 1.49
N LEU A 64 -2.96 15.38 0.42
CA LEU A 64 -2.09 16.08 -0.51
C LEU A 64 -2.58 15.88 -1.96
N VAL A 65 -2.74 16.98 -2.69
CA VAL A 65 -3.07 16.97 -4.11
C VAL A 65 -1.82 17.32 -4.91
N TYR A 66 -1.25 16.33 -5.58
CA TYR A 66 -0.11 16.52 -6.47
C TYR A 66 -0.59 16.86 -7.87
N VAL A 67 -0.16 18.02 -8.40
CA VAL A 67 -0.40 18.42 -9.78
C VAL A 67 0.86 18.13 -10.59
N ARG A 68 0.73 17.30 -11.63
CA ARG A 68 1.79 17.07 -12.61
C ARG A 68 1.45 17.86 -13.86
N ILE A 69 2.37 18.73 -14.27
CA ILE A 69 2.31 19.45 -15.54
C ILE A 69 3.44 18.95 -16.44
N GLU A 70 3.14 18.73 -17.71
CA GLU A 70 4.14 18.43 -18.73
C GLU A 70 4.48 19.72 -19.46
N LEU A 71 5.76 20.11 -19.43
CA LEU A 71 6.26 21.32 -20.07
C LEU A 71 7.34 20.93 -21.08
N SER A 72 7.36 21.62 -22.22
CA SER A 72 8.50 21.53 -23.13
C SER A 72 9.69 22.30 -22.56
N ASP A 73 10.90 21.91 -22.94
CA ASP A 73 12.14 22.56 -22.48
C ASP A 73 12.13 24.08 -22.73
N ASN A 74 11.57 24.50 -23.87
CA ASN A 74 11.42 25.91 -24.22
C ASN A 74 10.52 26.67 -23.23
N VAL A 75 9.42 26.06 -22.79
CA VAL A 75 8.51 26.67 -21.81
C VAL A 75 9.14 26.64 -20.42
N LEU A 76 9.81 25.55 -20.07
CA LEU A 76 10.52 25.44 -18.79
C LEU A 76 11.60 26.52 -18.64
N ALA A 77 12.32 26.85 -19.72
CA ALA A 77 13.31 27.93 -19.74
C ALA A 77 12.70 29.34 -19.55
N MET A 78 11.39 29.49 -19.73
CA MET A 78 10.66 30.76 -19.57
C MET A 78 9.91 30.87 -18.24
N VAL A 79 9.79 29.77 -17.48
CA VAL A 79 9.06 29.74 -16.21
C VAL A 79 10.02 30.00 -15.05
N ASP A 80 9.79 31.07 -14.29
CA ASP A 80 10.42 31.27 -12.99
C ASP A 80 9.48 30.78 -11.87
N PRO A 81 9.81 29.66 -11.19
CA PRO A 81 8.97 29.09 -10.14
C PRO A 81 8.85 29.96 -8.90
N ASN A 82 9.68 31.01 -8.75
CA ASN A 82 9.66 31.92 -7.60
C ASN A 82 8.94 33.26 -7.91
N SER A 83 8.40 33.42 -9.12
CA SER A 83 7.69 34.64 -9.49
C SER A 83 6.26 34.65 -8.94
N ASP A 84 6.10 35.23 -7.74
CA ASP A 84 4.80 35.52 -7.11
C ASP A 84 4.04 36.57 -7.92
N SER A 85 3.24 36.15 -8.92
CA SER A 85 1.95 36.76 -9.33
C SER A 85 1.55 36.41 -10.77
N MET A 86 0.92 35.26 -10.97
CA MET A 86 0.08 35.05 -12.16
C MET A 86 -1.39 35.16 -11.74
N SER A 87 -1.92 36.39 -11.71
CA SER A 87 -3.35 36.67 -11.58
C SER A 87 -4.06 36.26 -12.88
N TYR A 88 -4.28 34.96 -13.06
CA TYR A 88 -5.10 34.45 -14.16
C TYR A 88 -6.57 34.79 -13.92
N LYS A 89 -7.14 35.65 -14.78
CA LYS A 89 -8.58 35.85 -14.90
C LYS A 89 -9.04 35.25 -16.23
N PRO A 90 -9.80 34.15 -16.23
CA PRO A 90 -10.36 33.64 -17.47
C PRO A 90 -11.34 34.67 -18.04
N LYS A 91 -11.24 34.96 -19.34
CA LYS A 91 -12.26 35.74 -20.04
C LYS A 91 -13.43 34.82 -20.37
N ALA A 92 -14.63 35.25 -20.00
CA ALA A 92 -15.91 34.68 -20.40
C ALA A 92 -16.19 34.95 -21.89
#